data_AF-A0A218XFE3-F1
#
_entry.id   AF-A0A218XFE3-F1
#
_cell.length_a   1.000
_cell.length_b   1.000
_cell.length_c   1.000
_cell.angle_alpha   90.00
_cell.angle_beta   90.00
_cell.angle_gamma   90.00
#
_symmetry.space_group_name_H-M   'P 1'
#
loop_
_entity.id
_entity.type
_entity.pdbx_description
1 polymer ?
#
loop_
_entity_poly.entity_id
_entity_poly.type
_entity_poly.pdbx_seq_one_letter_code
_entity_poly.pdbx_strand_id
1 'polypeptide(L)'
;MRMAAVTATLAGKVGGAVQQASRNRAAGWWHGPHMAATRYYRTYPAGRSHPRSQRCSGRIPLSSQFDQLKDQPPSSKRVIVLNKMDLANGAEVKEWMSYMEHQKQICYGVNSHNRDNIKKVIIACFLYLRNPISLLWIEVGLLSE
;
A
#
# COMPACT_ATOMS: atom_id res chain seq x y z
N MET A 1 36.17 -7.12 43.88
CA MET A 1 36.76 -7.42 42.55
C MET A 1 35.80 -8.11 41.56
N ARG A 2 35.01 -9.12 41.98
CA ARG A 2 34.10 -9.86 41.07
C ARG A 2 32.97 -9.04 40.44
N MET A 3 32.32 -8.14 41.20
CA MET A 3 31.22 -7.32 40.68
C MET A 3 31.66 -6.39 39.56
N ALA A 4 32.81 -5.74 39.69
CA ALA A 4 33.36 -4.83 38.68
C ALA A 4 33.68 -5.54 37.36
N ALA A 5 34.16 -6.79 37.42
CA ALA A 5 34.41 -7.61 36.24
C ALA A 5 33.10 -8.02 35.53
N VAL A 6 32.05 -8.32 36.30
CA VAL A 6 30.72 -8.65 35.77
C VAL A 6 30.09 -7.44 35.08
N THR A 7 30.16 -6.24 35.68
CA THR A 7 29.66 -5.02 35.04
C THR A 7 30.47 -4.65 33.80
N ALA A 8 31.80 -4.80 33.81
CA ALA A 8 32.62 -4.56 32.63
C ALA A 8 32.29 -5.53 31.48
N THR A 9 32.05 -6.81 31.80
CA THR A 9 31.67 -7.83 30.80
C THR A 9 30.28 -7.55 30.21
N LEU A 10 29.32 -7.14 31.03
CA LEU A 10 27.99 -6.76 30.56
C LEU A 10 28.04 -5.49 29.69
N ALA A 11 28.77 -4.46 30.13
CA ALA A 11 28.96 -3.23 29.37
C ALA A 11 29.63 -3.48 28.02
N GLY A 12 30.63 -4.37 27.96
CA GLY A 12 31.26 -4.79 26.72
C GLY A 12 30.30 -5.51 25.77
N LYS A 13 29.45 -6.42 26.29
CA LYS A 13 28.42 -7.12 25.50
C LYS A 13 27.37 -6.15 24.95
N VAL A 14 26.90 -5.22 25.77
CA VAL A 14 25.91 -4.19 25.36
C VAL A 14 26.52 -3.24 24.32
N GLY A 15 27.73 -2.75 24.56
CA GLY A 15 28.45 -1.89 23.63
C GLY A 15 28.68 -2.56 22.27
N GLY A 16 29.09 -3.83 22.27
CA GLY A 16 29.25 -4.63 21.06
C GLY A 16 27.94 -4.80 20.28
N ALA A 17 26.83 -5.09 20.96
CA ALA A 17 25.52 -5.22 20.34
C ALA A 17 25.03 -3.90 19.72
N VAL A 18 25.20 -2.78 20.42
CA VAL A 18 24.82 -1.44 19.93
C VAL A 18 25.68 -1.05 18.72
N GLN A 19 26.98 -1.34 18.74
CA GLN A 19 27.89 -1.01 17.64
C GLN A 19 27.61 -1.88 16.39
N GLN A 20 27.27 -3.15 16.58
CA GLN A 20 26.82 -4.04 15.51
C GLN A 20 25.51 -3.55 14.87
N ALA A 21 24.53 -3.16 15.69
CA ALA A 21 23.26 -2.62 15.21
C ALA A 21 23.44 -1.27 14.48
N SER A 22 24.37 -0.44 14.95
CA SER A 22 24.72 0.84 14.32
C SER A 22 25.35 0.65 12.93
N ARG A 23 26.30 -0.29 12.79
CA ARG A 23 26.93 -0.62 11.51
C ARG A 23 25.92 -1.10 10.46
N ASN A 24 24.85 -1.77 10.89
CA ASN A 24 23.78 -2.23 10.02
C ASN A 24 22.77 -1.14 9.62
N ARG A 25 22.78 0.05 10.24
CA ARG A 25 21.87 1.16 9.86
C ARG A 25 22.13 1.69 8.45
N ALA A 26 23.38 1.66 7.99
CA ALA A 26 23.75 2.18 6.67
C ALA A 26 23.34 1.23 5.52
N ALA A 27 23.30 -0.08 5.77
CA ALA A 27 22.98 -1.10 4.74
C ALA A 27 21.48 -1.52 4.75
N GLY A 28 20.73 -1.20 5.80
CA GLY A 28 19.38 -1.74 6.04
C GLY A 28 18.30 -0.72 6.41
N TRP A 29 18.49 0.58 6.10
CA TRP A 29 17.53 1.64 6.48
C TRP A 29 16.08 1.28 6.13
N TRP A 30 15.87 0.74 4.92
CA TRP A 30 14.58 0.18 4.51
C TRP A 30 14.38 -1.26 5.00
N HIS A 31 15.40 -2.11 4.81
CA HIS A 31 15.37 -3.55 5.08
C HIS A 31 15.65 -3.88 6.56
N GLY A 32 14.67 -3.60 7.42
CA GLY A 32 14.77 -3.88 8.85
C GLY A 32 13.55 -3.36 9.62
N PRO A 33 13.74 -2.55 10.68
CA PRO A 33 12.64 -2.01 11.49
C PRO A 33 11.62 -1.21 10.67
N HIS A 34 12.07 -0.46 9.66
CA HIS A 34 11.19 0.38 8.84
C HIS A 34 10.21 -0.45 8.00
N MET A 35 10.70 -1.48 7.30
CA MET A 35 9.86 -2.46 6.59
C MET A 35 8.93 -3.22 7.55
N ALA A 36 9.43 -3.64 8.71
CA ALA A 36 8.61 -4.35 9.70
C ALA A 36 7.46 -3.47 10.23
N ALA A 37 7.74 -2.21 10.57
CA ALA A 37 6.74 -1.25 11.03
C ALA A 37 5.72 -0.91 9.92
N THR A 38 6.17 -0.72 8.69
CA THR A 38 5.29 -0.43 7.53
C THR A 38 4.37 -1.62 7.24
N ARG A 39 4.91 -2.84 7.27
CA ARG A 39 4.13 -4.07 7.12
C ARG A 39 3.11 -4.19 8.24
N TYR A 40 3.54 -4.00 9.49
CA TYR A 40 2.66 -4.03 10.66
C TYR A 40 1.49 -3.07 10.51
N TYR A 41 1.73 -1.77 10.25
CA TYR A 41 0.65 -0.79 10.05
C TYR A 41 -0.32 -1.19 8.94
N ARG A 42 0.19 -1.74 7.83
CA ARG A 42 -0.63 -2.12 6.68
C ARG A 42 -1.41 -3.42 6.88
N THR A 43 -0.88 -4.35 7.68
CA THR A 43 -1.56 -5.60 8.03
C THR A 43 -2.37 -5.50 9.32
N TYR A 44 -2.15 -4.43 10.11
CA TYR A 44 -2.83 -4.21 11.37
C TYR A 44 -4.33 -4.25 11.11
N PRO A 45 -5.08 -5.02 11.90
CA PRO A 45 -6.54 -5.10 11.78
C PRO A 45 -7.18 -3.81 12.30
N ALA A 46 -6.90 -2.67 11.67
CA ALA A 46 -7.77 -1.53 11.75
C ALA A 46 -9.08 -1.92 11.05
N GLY A 47 -10.19 -1.84 11.78
CA GLY A 47 -11.58 -2.05 11.33
C GLY A 47 -11.76 -2.53 9.88
N ARG A 48 -12.02 -3.83 9.74
CA ARG A 48 -12.03 -4.64 8.50
C ARG A 48 -13.09 -4.28 7.45
N SER A 49 -13.61 -3.06 7.43
CA SER A 49 -14.76 -2.65 6.60
C SER A 49 -14.38 -1.97 5.28
N HIS A 50 -13.11 -1.60 5.07
CA HIS A 50 -12.69 -0.86 3.88
C HIS A 50 -11.89 -1.72 2.88
N PRO A 51 -12.12 -1.54 1.57
CA PRO A 51 -11.44 -2.30 0.54
C PRO A 51 -9.99 -1.81 0.47
N ARG A 52 -9.05 -2.74 0.28
CA ARG A 52 -7.65 -2.35 0.17
C ARG A 52 -7.40 -1.79 -1.21
N SER A 53 -7.06 -0.50 -1.27
CA SER A 53 -6.64 0.16 -2.50
C SER A 53 -5.11 0.14 -2.62
N GLN A 54 -4.62 -0.07 -3.83
CA GLN A 54 -3.21 -0.02 -4.17
C GLN A 54 -2.99 0.96 -5.31
N ARG A 55 -2.07 1.91 -5.10
CA ARG A 55 -1.65 2.84 -6.15
C ARG A 55 -0.40 2.32 -6.83
N CYS A 56 -0.44 2.18 -8.15
CA CYS A 56 0.69 1.82 -9.00
C CYS A 56 0.93 2.92 -10.06
N SER A 57 2.08 2.91 -10.73
CA SER A 57 2.31 3.76 -11.90
C SER A 57 1.77 3.09 -13.15
N GLY A 58 1.02 3.82 -13.99
CA GLY A 58 0.50 3.32 -15.26
C GLY A 58 1.57 2.90 -16.27
N ARG A 59 2.79 3.44 -16.15
CA ARG A 59 3.94 3.08 -17.03
C ARG A 59 4.52 1.70 -16.72
N ILE A 60 4.44 1.26 -15.47
CA ILE A 60 5.02 -0.01 -15.01
C ILE A 60 4.14 -0.65 -13.92
N PRO A 61 2.90 -1.06 -14.23
CA PRO A 61 1.92 -1.47 -13.22
C PRO A 61 2.36 -2.64 -12.35
N LEU A 62 3.00 -3.66 -12.95
CA LEU A 62 3.47 -4.85 -12.24
C LEU A 62 4.69 -4.54 -11.38
N SER A 63 5.69 -3.84 -11.92
CA SER A 63 6.94 -3.54 -11.20
C SER A 63 6.76 -2.50 -10.08
N SER A 64 5.77 -1.61 -10.22
CA SER A 64 5.40 -0.65 -9.16
C SER A 64 4.41 -1.22 -8.14
N GLN A 65 4.02 -2.48 -8.30
CA GLN A 65 3.18 -3.18 -7.35
C GLN A 65 4.01 -3.63 -6.13
N PHE A 66 3.47 -3.39 -4.95
CA PHE A 66 4.00 -3.93 -3.70
C PHE A 66 3.69 -5.43 -3.58
N ASP A 67 4.74 -6.25 -3.66
CA ASP A 67 4.65 -7.71 -3.74
C ASP A 67 3.94 -8.35 -2.54
N GLN A 68 4.09 -7.80 -1.33
CA GLN A 68 3.45 -8.37 -0.13
C GLN A 68 1.91 -8.26 -0.14
N LEU A 69 1.33 -7.53 -1.10
CA LEU A 69 -0.11 -7.58 -1.34
C LEU A 69 -0.51 -8.84 -2.10
N LYS A 70 0.36 -9.47 -2.89
CA LYS A 70 0.04 -10.68 -3.65
C LYS A 70 -0.37 -11.84 -2.73
N ASP A 71 0.22 -11.93 -1.54
CA ASP A 71 -0.02 -12.99 -0.56
C ASP A 71 -1.36 -12.86 0.21
N GLN A 72 -2.22 -11.89 -0.15
CA GLN A 72 -3.50 -11.70 0.54
C GLN A 72 -4.57 -12.66 0.00
N PRO A 73 -5.49 -13.14 0.88
CA PRO A 73 -6.51 -14.10 0.47
C PRO A 73 -7.39 -13.53 -0.67
N PRO A 74 -7.80 -14.39 -1.62
CA PRO A 74 -8.54 -13.99 -2.81
C PRO A 74 -9.92 -13.38 -2.51
N SER A 75 -10.45 -13.56 -1.30
CA SER A 75 -11.68 -12.92 -0.82
C SER A 75 -11.52 -11.41 -0.55
N SER A 76 -10.29 -10.89 -0.54
CA SER A 76 -10.04 -9.46 -0.35
C SER A 76 -10.27 -8.70 -1.66
N LYS A 77 -11.44 -8.05 -1.77
CA LYS A 77 -11.75 -7.07 -2.82
C LYS A 77 -10.62 -6.03 -2.89
N ARG A 78 -9.84 -6.06 -3.96
CA ARG A 78 -8.70 -5.17 -4.19
C ARG A 78 -8.99 -4.21 -5.32
N VAL A 79 -8.75 -2.93 -5.05
CA VAL A 79 -8.82 -1.88 -6.05
C VAL A 79 -7.40 -1.46 -6.42
N ILE A 80 -7.03 -1.58 -7.68
CA ILE A 80 -5.77 -1.09 -8.24
C ILE A 80 -6.03 0.24 -8.92
N VAL A 81 -5.22 1.24 -8.58
CA VAL A 81 -5.29 2.59 -9.14
C VAL A 81 -3.99 2.84 -9.89
N LEU A 82 -4.06 2.79 -11.22
CA LEU A 82 -2.95 3.11 -12.12
C LEU A 82 -2.86 4.64 -12.24
N ASN A 83 -1.94 5.23 -11.49
CA ASN A 83 -1.72 6.67 -11.49
C ASN A 83 -0.69 7.10 -12.55
N LYS A 84 -0.72 8.38 -12.93
CA LYS A 84 0.15 8.99 -13.94
C LYS A 84 -0.09 8.44 -15.36
N MET A 85 -1.36 8.22 -15.68
CA MET A 85 -1.83 7.78 -16.98
C MET A 85 -1.42 8.70 -18.13
N ASP A 86 -1.33 9.99 -17.85
CA ASP A 86 -0.85 11.04 -18.74
C ASP A 86 0.60 10.82 -19.21
N LEU A 87 1.39 10.05 -18.45
CA LEU A 87 2.78 9.74 -18.79
C LEU A 87 2.94 8.34 -19.42
N ALA A 88 1.86 7.57 -19.56
CA ALA A 88 1.89 6.20 -20.06
C ALA A 88 1.31 6.13 -21.49
N ASN A 89 1.72 5.12 -22.25
CA ASN A 89 1.14 4.87 -23.56
C ASN A 89 -0.32 4.39 -23.41
N GLY A 90 -1.26 5.05 -24.07
CA GLY A 90 -2.68 4.72 -23.98
C GLY A 90 -3.03 3.29 -24.42
N ALA A 91 -2.29 2.71 -25.37
CA ALA A 91 -2.50 1.32 -25.80
C ALA A 91 -2.05 0.33 -24.71
N GLU A 92 -0.85 0.53 -24.17
CA GLU A 92 -0.30 -0.31 -23.09
C GLU A 92 -1.19 -0.28 -21.86
N VAL A 93 -1.75 0.88 -21.50
CA VAL A 93 -2.62 0.90 -20.31
C VAL A 93 -3.94 0.18 -20.54
N LYS A 94 -4.51 0.20 -21.75
CA LYS A 94 -5.70 -0.63 -22.04
C LYS A 94 -5.39 -2.11 -21.85
N GLU A 95 -4.22 -2.55 -22.32
CA GLU A 95 -3.75 -3.92 -22.12
C GLU A 95 -3.56 -4.23 -20.64
N TRP A 96 -2.93 -3.33 -19.87
CA TRP A 96 -2.77 -3.50 -18.43
C TRP A 96 -4.11 -3.56 -17.68
N MET A 97 -5.07 -2.71 -18.03
CA MET A 97 -6.40 -2.73 -17.42
C MET A 97 -7.12 -4.06 -17.70
N SER A 98 -7.06 -4.54 -18.95
CA SER A 98 -7.61 -5.84 -19.34
C SER A 98 -6.93 -6.99 -18.58
N TYR A 99 -5.60 -6.97 -18.47
CA TYR A 99 -4.85 -7.96 -17.69
C TYR A 99 -5.32 -8.00 -16.23
N MET A 100 -5.47 -6.86 -15.57
CA MET A 100 -5.92 -6.79 -14.17
C MET A 100 -7.36 -7.30 -14.01
N GLU A 101 -8.24 -6.97 -14.96
CA GLU A 101 -9.62 -7.45 -14.97
C GLU A 101 -9.68 -8.99 -15.13
N HIS A 102 -8.85 -9.57 -16.00
CA HIS A 102 -8.67 -11.02 -16.12
C HIS A 102 -8.19 -11.67 -14.81
N GLN A 103 -7.35 -10.96 -14.03
CA GLN A 103 -6.93 -11.39 -12.69
C GLN A 103 -8.00 -11.19 -11.61
N LYS A 104 -9.24 -10.83 -11.99
CA LYS A 104 -10.36 -10.49 -11.09
C LYS A 104 -10.03 -9.33 -10.16
N GLN A 105 -9.17 -8.42 -10.59
CA GLN A 105 -8.80 -7.20 -9.88
C GLN A 105 -9.50 -6.02 -10.52
N ILE A 106 -10.03 -5.11 -9.70
CA ILE A 106 -10.65 -3.89 -10.19
C ILE A 106 -9.54 -2.90 -10.47
N CYS A 107 -9.53 -2.31 -11.66
CA CYS A 107 -8.47 -1.41 -12.08
C CYS A 107 -9.03 -0.07 -12.57
N TYR A 108 -8.48 1.04 -12.08
CA TYR A 108 -8.81 2.38 -12.53
C TYR A 108 -7.55 3.13 -12.98
N GLY A 109 -7.56 3.62 -14.22
CA GLY A 109 -6.56 4.56 -14.71
C GLY A 109 -6.90 5.99 -14.28
N VAL A 110 -5.96 6.68 -13.63
CA VAL A 110 -6.11 8.08 -13.23
C VAL A 110 -4.87 8.93 -13.50
N ASN A 111 -5.11 10.22 -13.66
CA ASN A 111 -4.10 11.24 -13.42
C ASN A 111 -4.44 11.95 -12.10
N SER A 112 -3.65 11.74 -11.05
CA SER A 112 -3.89 12.35 -9.74
C SER A 112 -3.69 13.87 -9.69
N HIS A 113 -3.07 14.47 -10.70
CA HIS A 113 -3.02 15.93 -10.80
C HIS A 113 -4.31 16.51 -11.39
N ASN A 114 -5.14 15.67 -12.01
CA ASN A 114 -6.47 16.02 -12.47
C ASN A 114 -7.52 15.68 -11.39
N ARG A 115 -8.12 16.71 -10.79
CA ARG A 115 -9.10 16.57 -9.70
C ARG A 115 -10.36 15.82 -10.11
N ASP A 116 -10.76 15.89 -11.38
CA ASP A 116 -11.98 15.23 -11.87
C ASP A 116 -11.80 13.72 -12.01
N ASN A 117 -10.60 13.27 -12.38
CA ASN A 117 -10.26 11.84 -12.36
C ASN A 117 -10.31 11.25 -10.94
N ILE A 118 -9.91 12.03 -9.93
CA ILE A 118 -9.95 11.59 -8.53
C ILE A 118 -11.40 11.42 -8.07
N LYS A 119 -12.28 12.37 -8.38
CA LYS A 119 -13.72 12.29 -8.02
C LYS A 119 -14.35 11.00 -8.56
N LYS A 120 -14.08 10.67 -9.82
CA LYS A 120 -14.58 9.43 -10.45
C LYS A 120 -14.15 8.17 -9.70
N VAL A 121 -12.88 8.10 -9.27
CA VAL A 121 -12.40 6.94 -8.49
C VAL A 121 -13.02 6.88 -7.09
N ILE A 122 -13.22 8.03 -6.45
CA ILE A 122 -13.90 8.09 -5.15
C ILE A 122 -15.33 7.56 -5.28
N ILE A 123 -16.08 8.06 -6.26
CA ILE A 123 -17.46 7.61 -6.56
C ILE A 123 -17.47 6.11 -6.85
N ALA A 124 -16.58 5.63 -7.72
CA ALA A 124 -16.50 4.22 -8.09
C ALA A 124 -16.14 3.32 -6.90
N CYS A 125 -15.22 3.75 -6.02
CA CYS A 125 -14.92 3.05 -4.76
C CYS A 125 -16.12 2.99 -3.82
N PHE A 126 -16.89 4.09 -3.69
CA PHE A 126 -18.10 4.13 -2.87
C PHE A 126 -19.18 3.19 -3.39
N LEU A 127 -19.47 3.22 -4.69
CA LEU A 127 -20.42 2.31 -5.35
C LEU A 127 -20.01 0.84 -5.19
N TYR A 128 -18.71 0.56 -5.37
CA TYR A 128 -18.18 -0.80 -5.29
C TYR A 128 -18.23 -1.39 -3.87
N LEU A 129 -18.19 -0.52 -2.85
CA LEU A 129 -18.30 -0.92 -1.46
C LEU A 129 -19.70 -1.39 -1.06
N ARG A 130 -20.73 -1.10 -1.88
CA ARG A 130 -22.12 -1.56 -1.75
C ARG A 130 -22.58 -1.62 -0.30
N ASN A 131 -22.27 -0.57 0.45
CA ASN A 131 -22.67 -0.41 1.85
C ASN A 131 -23.99 0.36 1.86
N PRO A 132 -24.99 0.05 2.70
CA PRO A 132 -26.25 0.81 2.74
C PRO A 132 -26.02 2.32 2.90
N ILE A 133 -24.92 2.72 3.55
CA ILE A 133 -24.51 4.12 3.68
C ILE A 133 -24.25 4.78 2.31
N SER A 134 -23.61 4.10 1.33
CA SER A 134 -23.29 4.70 0.02
C SER A 134 -24.53 4.99 -0.85
N LEU A 135 -25.64 4.27 -0.63
CA LEU A 135 -26.92 4.59 -1.26
C LEU A 135 -27.53 5.86 -0.68
N LEU A 136 -27.37 6.07 0.63
CA LEU A 136 -27.81 7.28 1.32
C LEU A 136 -27.13 8.52 0.73
N TRP A 137 -25.81 8.50 0.49
CA TRP A 137 -25.09 9.65 -0.09
C TRP A 137 -25.51 10.03 -1.51
N ILE A 138 -26.04 9.07 -2.29
CA ILE A 138 -26.64 9.31 -3.60
C ILE A 138 -28.04 9.91 -3.42
N GLU A 139 -28.85 9.41 -2.48
CA GLU A 139 -30.15 9.99 -2.11
C GLU A 139 -30.04 11.43 -1.56
N VAL A 140 -28.99 11.77 -0.81
CA VAL A 140 -28.78 13.14 -0.29
C VAL A 140 -28.11 14.09 -1.30
N GLY A 141 -27.93 13.67 -2.57
CA GLY A 141 -27.48 14.56 -3.65
C GLY A 141 -26.03 15.06 -3.56
N LEU A 142 -25.19 14.45 -2.72
CA LEU A 142 -23.79 14.85 -2.52
C LEU A 142 -22.81 14.29 -3.57
N LEU A 143 -23.31 13.42 -4.45
CA LEU A 143 -22.63 12.91 -5.63
C LEU A 143 -23.55 13.10 -6.85
N SER A 144 -23.51 14.28 -7.49
CA SER A 144 -24.18 14.48 -8.79
C SER A 144 -23.30 13.91 -9.92
N GLU A 145 -23.96 13.39 -10.97
CA GLU A 145 -23.34 12.97 -12.23
C GLU A 145 -22.45 14.06 -12.87
#